data_AF-A0A919G2M4-F1
#
_entry.id   AF-A0A919G2M4-F1
#
_cell.length_a   1.000
_cell.length_b   1.000
_cell.length_c   1.000
_cell.angle_alpha   90.00
_cell.angle_beta   90.00
_cell.angle_gamma   90.00
#
_symmetry.space_group_name_H-M   'P 1'
#
loop_
_entity.id
_entity.type
_entity.pdbx_description
1 polymer ?
#
loop_
_entity_poly.entity_id
_entity_poly.type
_entity_poly.pdbx_seq_one_letter_code
_entity_poly.pdbx_strand_id
1 'polypeptide(L)'
;MLKNRTIAQKLGSVMFAGLMVLTAGVTMAAAPASATSCSSHLDREDRPNALDGFRAGASCSDINGNHKVRAQLIRDGGTDNESSWFTTENKTYHTVWTTCYLGCDDDYEVGTR
;
A
#
# COMPACT_ATOMS: atom_id res chain seq x y z
N MET A 1 3.40 -73.29 -37.83
CA MET A 1 2.75 -72.60 -38.97
C MET A 1 3.26 -71.16 -39.03
N LEU A 2 3.71 -70.72 -40.21
CA LEU A 2 4.29 -69.40 -40.49
C LEU A 2 3.28 -68.24 -40.44
N LYS A 3 3.71 -67.05 -39.95
CA LYS A 3 3.81 -65.76 -40.69
C LYS A 3 4.18 -64.62 -39.71
N ASN A 4 5.36 -63.98 -39.83
CA ASN A 4 5.64 -62.77 -40.64
C ASN A 4 4.58 -61.66 -40.42
N ARG A 5 4.87 -60.43 -39.98
CA ARG A 5 5.82 -59.39 -40.45
C ARG A 5 5.95 -58.33 -39.29
N THR A 6 6.88 -57.38 -39.15
CA THR A 6 7.67 -56.54 -40.07
C THR A 6 8.77 -55.86 -39.24
N ILE A 7 9.99 -55.73 -39.78
CA ILE A 7 11.08 -54.92 -39.23
C ILE A 7 11.11 -53.58 -40.00
N ALA A 8 11.27 -52.44 -39.31
CA ALA A 8 11.96 -51.27 -39.85
C ALA A 8 12.42 -50.33 -38.72
N GLN A 9 13.73 -50.29 -38.50
CA GLN A 9 14.45 -49.32 -37.66
C GLN A 9 14.67 -48.00 -38.42
N LYS A 10 14.59 -46.86 -37.73
CA LYS A 10 15.43 -45.66 -37.94
C LYS A 10 15.58 -44.98 -36.57
N LEU A 11 16.70 -45.16 -35.85
CA LEU A 11 17.93 -44.35 -35.91
C LEU A 11 17.66 -42.83 -35.85
N GLY A 12 18.05 -42.21 -34.73
CA GLY A 12 18.13 -40.76 -34.58
C GLY A 12 18.57 -40.32 -33.18
N SER A 13 19.90 -40.33 -32.98
CA SER A 13 20.69 -39.33 -32.23
C SER A 13 20.37 -39.10 -30.73
N VAL A 14 21.14 -39.63 -29.77
CA VAL A 14 22.48 -39.21 -29.28
C VAL A 14 22.55 -37.75 -28.82
N MET A 15 22.50 -37.61 -27.49
CA MET A 15 23.21 -36.69 -26.58
C MET A 15 23.58 -35.27 -27.03
N PHE A 16 23.14 -34.28 -26.25
CA PHE A 16 24.01 -33.19 -25.80
C PHE A 16 23.74 -32.90 -24.32
N ALA A 17 24.71 -33.25 -23.48
CA ALA A 17 24.89 -32.68 -22.16
C ALA A 17 25.35 -31.22 -22.33
N GLY A 18 24.58 -30.28 -21.80
CA GLY A 18 24.89 -28.85 -21.81
C GLY A 18 24.69 -28.28 -20.43
N LEU A 19 25.78 -28.20 -19.68
CA LEU A 19 25.94 -27.51 -18.41
C LEU A 19 25.47 -26.04 -18.55
N MET A 20 24.31 -25.69 -18.00
CA MET A 20 23.97 -24.28 -17.75
C MET A 20 24.29 -23.94 -16.29
N VAL A 21 25.46 -23.32 -16.12
CA VAL A 21 25.81 -22.51 -14.95
C VAL A 21 24.92 -21.27 -15.00
N LEU A 22 23.78 -21.30 -14.29
CA LEU A 22 23.03 -20.09 -13.99
C LEU A 22 23.72 -19.43 -12.79
N THR A 23 24.47 -18.39 -13.13
CA THR A 23 25.08 -17.39 -12.26
C THR A 23 24.25 -17.13 -11.00
N ALA A 24 24.87 -17.34 -9.83
CA ALA A 24 24.39 -16.86 -8.55
C ALA A 24 24.34 -15.32 -8.60
N GLY A 25 23.21 -14.79 -9.07
CA GLY A 25 22.87 -13.39 -8.85
C GLY A 25 22.67 -13.22 -7.36
N VAL A 26 23.58 -12.50 -6.72
CA VAL A 26 23.36 -11.98 -5.37
C VAL A 26 22.15 -11.08 -5.47
N THR A 27 20.96 -11.61 -5.23
CA THR A 27 19.79 -10.80 -4.94
C THR A 27 20.15 -10.08 -3.66
N MET A 28 20.58 -8.83 -3.78
CA MET A 28 20.57 -7.93 -2.63
C MET A 28 19.13 -7.98 -2.13
N ALA A 29 18.94 -8.67 -1.00
CA ALA A 29 17.69 -8.62 -0.27
C ALA A 29 17.52 -7.14 0.07
N ALA A 30 16.68 -6.44 -0.70
CA ALA A 30 16.23 -5.12 -0.32
C ALA A 30 15.67 -5.30 1.09
N ALA A 31 16.33 -4.69 2.08
CA ALA A 31 15.77 -4.65 3.41
C ALA A 31 14.34 -4.11 3.27
N PRO A 32 13.34 -4.72 3.94
CA PRO A 32 11.98 -4.22 3.85
C PRO A 32 12.02 -2.73 4.20
N ALA A 33 11.61 -1.89 3.25
CA ALA A 33 11.43 -0.48 3.55
C ALA A 33 10.47 -0.42 4.74
N SER A 34 10.89 0.19 5.85
CA SER A 34 10.03 0.28 7.04
C SER A 34 8.69 0.87 6.62
N ALA A 35 7.61 0.12 6.84
CA ALA A 35 6.30 0.48 6.35
C ALA A 35 5.64 1.46 7.32
N THR A 36 5.26 2.64 6.84
CA THR A 36 4.47 3.60 7.62
C THR A 36 3.12 2.96 7.96
N SER A 37 2.85 2.78 9.24
CA SER A 37 1.65 2.11 9.76
C SER A 37 0.78 3.13 10.48
N CYS A 38 -0.34 3.51 9.86
CA CYS A 38 -1.24 4.54 10.37
C CYS A 38 -2.69 4.07 10.39
N SER A 39 -3.47 4.78 11.19
CA SER A 39 -4.91 4.69 11.26
C SER A 39 -5.49 6.09 11.17
N SER A 40 -6.63 6.21 10.48
CA SER A 40 -7.44 7.42 10.48
C SER A 40 -8.79 7.16 11.17
N HIS A 41 -9.43 8.23 11.63
CA HIS A 41 -10.82 8.21 12.09
C HIS A 41 -11.48 9.56 11.82
N LEU A 42 -12.79 9.51 11.61
CA LEU A 42 -13.65 10.67 11.51
C LEU A 42 -14.25 11.01 12.88
N ASP A 43 -13.97 12.21 13.39
CA ASP A 43 -14.66 12.77 14.54
C ASP A 43 -15.90 13.56 14.06
N ARG A 44 -17.02 13.41 14.78
CA ARG A 44 -18.25 14.17 14.59
C ARG A 44 -18.63 14.90 15.87
N GLU A 45 -18.99 16.17 15.74
CA GLU A 45 -19.56 17.00 16.79
C GLU A 45 -20.99 17.37 16.40
N ASP A 46 -21.96 16.82 17.13
CA ASP A 46 -23.38 17.13 16.92
C ASP A 46 -23.70 18.55 17.37
N ARG A 47 -24.24 19.37 16.48
CA ARG A 47 -24.58 20.77 16.77
C ARG A 47 -26.08 20.99 16.63
N PRO A 48 -26.86 21.01 17.73
CA PRO A 48 -28.33 20.92 17.68
C PRO A 48 -29.03 22.08 16.93
N ASN A 49 -28.35 23.21 16.72
CA ASN A 49 -28.89 24.38 16.01
C ASN A 49 -28.02 24.79 14.81
N ALA A 50 -27.13 23.92 14.35
CA ALA A 50 -26.24 24.18 13.22
C ALA A 50 -25.98 22.87 12.44
N LEU A 51 -25.14 22.94 11.41
CA LEU A 51 -24.63 21.74 10.78
C LEU A 51 -23.59 21.08 11.69
N ASP A 52 -23.57 19.76 11.69
CA ASP A 52 -22.60 18.99 12.46
C ASP A 52 -21.17 19.35 12.04
N GLY A 53 -20.28 19.38 13.03
CA GLY A 53 -18.86 19.56 12.84
C GLY A 53 -18.18 18.23 12.56
N PHE A 54 -17.24 18.21 11.63
CA PHE A 54 -16.42 17.05 11.30
C PHE A 54 -14.95 17.43 11.25
N ARG A 55 -14.08 16.48 11.63
CA ARG A 55 -12.63 16.55 11.38
C ARG A 55 -12.07 15.14 11.24
N ALA A 56 -11.02 15.00 10.45
CA ALA A 56 -10.27 13.75 10.37
C ALA A 56 -9.13 13.77 11.38
N GLY A 57 -8.87 12.63 12.01
CA GLY A 57 -7.71 12.38 12.85
C GLY A 57 -6.86 11.27 12.25
N ALA A 58 -5.53 11.43 12.26
CA ALA A 58 -4.60 10.39 11.88
C ALA A 58 -3.58 10.13 12.99
N SER A 59 -3.27 8.87 13.24
CA SER A 59 -2.20 8.46 14.17
C SER A 59 -1.44 7.26 13.61
N CYS A 60 -0.13 7.28 13.77
CA CYS A 60 0.76 6.24 13.27
C CYS A 60 1.50 5.58 14.42
N SER A 61 1.52 4.25 14.43
CA SER A 61 2.34 3.46 15.35
C SER A 61 3.79 3.34 14.88
N ASP A 62 4.02 3.49 13.57
CA ASP A 62 5.35 3.51 12.94
C ASP A 62 5.36 4.49 11.77
N ILE A 63 6.38 5.35 11.69
CA ILE A 63 6.64 6.21 10.55
C ILE A 63 8.09 6.02 10.13
N ASN A 64 8.30 5.46 8.93
CA ASN A 64 9.61 5.40 8.30
C ASN A 64 10.34 6.75 8.42
N GLY A 65 11.64 6.72 8.75
CA GLY A 65 12.46 7.93 8.90
C GLY A 65 12.47 8.87 7.68
N ASN A 66 12.17 8.36 6.49
CA ASN A 66 12.07 9.12 5.24
C ASN A 66 10.67 9.64 4.94
N HIS A 67 9.67 9.31 5.75
CA HIS A 67 8.27 9.67 5.51
C HIS A 67 7.75 10.68 6.55
N LYS A 68 6.73 11.41 6.13
CA LYS A 68 5.89 12.28 6.94
C LYS A 68 4.44 11.96 6.62
N VAL A 69 3.54 12.17 7.57
CA VAL A 69 2.12 11.84 7.44
C VAL A 69 1.29 13.08 7.75
N ARG A 70 0.10 13.20 7.16
CA ARG A 70 -0.91 14.20 7.57
C ARG A 70 -2.30 13.60 7.50
N ALA A 71 -3.19 14.04 8.40
CA ALA A 71 -4.60 13.68 8.33
C ALA A 71 -5.26 14.45 7.19
N GLN A 72 -6.18 13.81 6.47
CA GLN A 72 -7.00 14.40 5.42
C GLN A 72 -8.48 14.17 5.72
N LEU A 73 -9.27 15.23 5.59
CA LEU A 73 -10.72 15.16 5.62
C LEU A 73 -11.21 15.38 4.18
N ILE A 74 -11.68 14.30 3.56
CA ILE A 74 -12.21 14.29 2.20
C ILE A 74 -13.65 14.76 2.26
N ARG A 75 -14.01 15.72 1.39
CA ARG A 75 -15.33 16.37 1.41
C ARG A 75 -16.05 16.21 0.09
N ASP A 76 -17.20 15.55 0.12
CA ASP A 76 -18.07 15.45 -1.05
C ASP A 76 -18.56 16.83 -1.49
N GLY A 77 -18.10 17.27 -2.66
CA GLY A 77 -18.47 18.55 -3.26
C GLY A 77 -17.75 19.77 -2.67
N GLY A 78 -16.64 19.59 -1.96
CA GLY A 78 -15.86 20.68 -1.36
C GLY A 78 -14.35 20.51 -1.52
N THR A 79 -13.60 21.47 -0.96
CA THR A 79 -12.14 21.35 -0.82
C THR A 79 -11.81 20.52 0.40
N ASP A 80 -10.90 19.55 0.23
CA ASP A 80 -10.37 18.72 1.30
C ASP A 80 -9.60 19.57 2.31
N ASN A 81 -9.68 19.18 3.59
CA ASN A 81 -8.91 19.84 4.65
C ASN A 81 -7.83 18.92 5.16
N GLU A 82 -6.70 19.50 5.53
CA GLU A 82 -5.52 18.72 5.89
C GLU A 82 -4.90 19.24 7.18
N SER A 83 -4.26 18.36 7.93
CA SER A 83 -3.40 18.76 9.04
C SER A 83 -2.02 19.19 8.52
N SER A 84 -1.23 19.82 9.40
CA SER A 84 0.21 19.90 9.18
C SER A 84 0.82 18.50 9.08
N TRP A 85 1.88 18.37 8.28
CA TRP A 85 2.71 17.17 8.24
C TRP A 85 3.33 16.88 9.61
N PHE A 86 3.32 15.62 10.01
CA PHE A 86 3.91 15.14 11.25
C PHE A 86 4.77 13.89 11.02
N THR A 87 5.68 13.68 11.95
CA THR A 87 6.66 12.58 11.95
C THR A 87 6.72 11.87 13.30
N THR A 88 5.90 12.31 14.25
CA THR A 88 5.83 11.75 15.60
C THR A 88 4.81 10.64 15.63
N GLU A 89 5.23 9.47 16.09
CA GLU A 89 4.41 8.29 16.29
C GLU A 89 3.57 8.39 17.57
N ASN A 90 2.54 7.55 17.69
CA ASN A 90 1.66 7.39 18.86
C ASN A 90 1.00 8.70 19.34
N LYS A 91 0.80 9.64 18.41
CA LYS A 91 0.07 10.88 18.63
C LYS A 91 -0.97 11.04 17.54
N THR A 92 -2.15 11.53 17.90
CA THR A 92 -3.20 11.86 16.94
C THR A 92 -3.05 13.31 16.50
N TYR A 93 -3.06 13.52 15.20
CA TYR A 93 -3.09 14.83 14.55
C TYR A 93 -4.41 14.99 13.83
N HIS A 94 -5.03 16.15 13.96
CA HIS A 94 -6.35 16.40 13.42
C HIS A 94 -6.33 17.52 12.38
N THR A 95 -7.27 17.45 11.43
CA THR A 95 -7.67 18.59 10.62
C THR A 95 -8.41 19.62 11.47
N VAL A 96 -8.63 20.81 10.91
CA VAL A 96 -9.57 21.77 11.49
C VAL A 96 -11.00 21.22 11.44
N TRP A 97 -11.84 21.68 12.38
CA TRP A 97 -13.28 21.42 12.35
C TRP A 97 -13.92 22.13 11.16
N THR A 98 -14.76 21.43 10.42
CA THR A 98 -15.53 21.98 9.29
C THR A 98 -16.90 21.31 9.20
N THR A 99 -17.76 21.81 8.32
CA THR A 99 -19.07 21.20 8.06
C THR A 99 -19.07 20.45 6.75
N CYS A 100 -19.84 19.35 6.71
CA CYS A 100 -19.96 18.49 5.55
C CYS A 100 -21.43 18.46 5.11
N TYR A 101 -21.69 18.81 3.85
CA TYR A 101 -23.05 18.93 3.33
C TYR A 101 -23.56 17.65 2.68
N LEU A 102 -22.67 16.91 2.02
CA LEU A 102 -23.00 15.74 1.21
C LEU A 102 -22.36 14.44 1.73
N GLY A 103 -21.29 14.56 2.52
CA GLY A 103 -20.53 13.44 3.04
C GLY A 103 -19.15 13.91 3.47
N CYS A 104 -18.54 13.16 4.39
CA CYS A 104 -17.17 13.35 4.81
C CYS A 104 -16.55 12.00 5.14
N ASP A 105 -15.33 11.82 4.66
CA ASP A 105 -14.50 10.65 4.93
C ASP A 105 -13.17 11.09 5.52
N ASP A 106 -12.63 10.28 6.42
CA ASP A 106 -11.28 10.44 6.92
C ASP A 106 -10.28 9.62 6.09
N ASP A 107 -9.10 10.19 5.87
CA ASP A 107 -7.96 9.51 5.28
C ASP A 107 -6.66 10.07 5.87
N TYR A 108 -5.52 9.49 5.46
CA TYR A 108 -4.21 10.03 5.73
C TYR A 108 -3.31 9.95 4.50
N GLU A 109 -2.50 10.99 4.31
CA GLU A 109 -1.50 11.01 3.24
C GLU A 109 -0.11 10.72 3.82
N VAL A 110 0.65 9.89 3.11
CA VAL A 110 2.07 9.64 3.38
C VAL A 110 2.92 10.32 2.31
N GLY A 111 3.76 11.26 2.72
CA GLY A 111 4.70 11.97 1.85
C GLY A 111 6.15 11.67 2.22
N THR A 112 7.08 11.94 1.31
CA THR A 112 8.52 11.90 1.59
C THR A 112 8.98 13.17 2.29
N ARG A 113 9.96 13.07 3.18
CA ARG A 113 10.54 14.24 3.86
C ARG A 113 11.27 15.15 2.90
#